data_AF-A0A8S4G849-F1
#
_entry.id   AF-A0A8S4G849-F1
#
_cell.length_a   1.000
_cell.length_b   1.000
_cell.length_c   1.000
_cell.angle_alpha   90.00
_cell.angle_beta   90.00
_cell.angle_gamma   90.00
#
_symmetry.space_group_name_H-M   'P 1'
#
loop_
_entity.id
_entity.type
_entity.pdbx_description
1 polymer ?
#
loop_
_entity_poly.entity_id
_entity_poly.type
_entity_poly.pdbx_seq_one_letter_code
_entity_poly.pdbx_strand_id
1 'polypeptide(L)'
;MVYVWIILESRPAPTVMWLIDSTPAPQYIGEKTDTHVVVNRLELPHVRRKHLNTTFKCRASNTNLVSPQEKTVRLELNCEF
;
A
#
# COMPACT_ATOMS: atom_id res chain seq x y z
N MET A 1 -3.06 -16.68 -1.71
CA MET A 1 -2.97 -15.43 -0.92
C MET A 1 -1.75 -14.64 -1.38
N VAL A 2 -1.82 -13.31 -1.43
CA VAL A 2 -0.70 -12.42 -1.75
C VAL A 2 -0.56 -11.37 -0.65
N TYR A 3 0.67 -11.12 -0.22
CA TYR A 3 1.02 -10.08 0.74
C TYR A 3 1.90 -9.04 0.07
N VAL A 4 1.56 -7.76 0.25
CA VAL A 4 2.39 -6.64 -0.20
C VAL A 4 2.69 -5.76 1.00
N TRP A 5 3.97 -5.59 1.31
CA TRP A 5 4.42 -4.77 2.42
C TRP A 5 5.22 -3.59 1.88
N ILE A 6 4.88 -2.41 2.36
CA ILE A 6 5.64 -1.19 2.05
C ILE A 6 6.14 -0.62 3.37
N ILE A 7 7.47 -0.56 3.49
CA ILE A 7 8.18 -0.02 4.64
C ILE A 7 8.60 1.40 4.30
N LEU A 8 8.22 2.34 5.15
CA LEU A 8 8.56 3.75 5.03
C LEU A 8 9.25 4.19 6.31
N GLU A 9 10.47 4.67 6.19
CA GLU A 9 11.22 5.26 7.28
C GLU A 9 11.25 6.78 7.07
N SER A 10 10.56 7.53 7.94
CA SER A 10 10.64 8.99 7.92
C SER A 10 10.46 9.60 9.30
N ARG A 11 11.03 10.79 9.50
CA ARG A 11 10.88 11.58 10.72
C ARG A 11 10.24 12.94 10.36
N PRO A 12 9.04 13.29 10.88
CA PRO A 12 8.13 12.48 11.70
C PRO A 12 7.58 11.24 10.96
N ALA A 13 6.95 10.32 11.69
CA ALA A 13 6.35 9.11 11.11
C ALA A 13 5.14 9.47 10.23
N PRO A 14 5.04 8.99 8.98
CA PRO A 14 4.00 9.39 8.06
C PRO A 14 2.67 8.71 8.37
N THR A 15 1.59 9.36 7.99
CA THR A 15 0.28 8.71 7.85
C THR A 15 0.24 8.03 6.49
N VAL A 16 -0.05 6.73 6.48
CA VAL A 16 -0.09 5.92 5.26
C VAL A 16 -1.52 5.48 4.95
N MET A 17 -1.86 5.42 3.66
CA MET A 17 -3.16 4.96 3.16
C MET A 17 -2.97 4.20 1.84
N TRP A 18 -3.76 3.13 1.65
CA TRP A 18 -3.83 2.44 0.36
C TRP A 18 -4.87 3.07 -0.56
N LEU A 19 -4.54 3.12 -1.84
CA LEU A 19 -5.46 3.37 -2.94
C LEU A 19 -5.44 2.13 -3.85
N ILE A 20 -6.62 1.58 -4.12
CA ILE A 20 -6.84 0.44 -5.03
C ILE A 20 -7.54 1.01 -6.26
N ASP A 21 -6.89 0.95 -7.41
CA ASP A 21 -7.39 1.56 -8.65
C ASP A 21 -7.80 3.02 -8.46
N SER A 22 -6.96 3.78 -7.74
CA SER A 22 -7.18 5.19 -7.35
C SER A 22 -8.30 5.42 -6.34
N THR A 23 -8.96 4.37 -5.85
CA THR A 23 -9.99 4.47 -4.81
C THR A 23 -9.39 4.26 -3.43
N PRO A 24 -9.63 5.15 -2.44
CA PRO A 24 -9.16 4.96 -1.07
C PRO A 24 -9.66 3.65 -0.46
N ALA A 25 -8.75 2.90 0.16
CA ALA A 25 -9.04 1.61 0.78
C ALA A 25 -8.71 1.67 2.28
N PRO A 26 -9.56 2.30 3.11
CA PRO A 26 -9.29 2.53 4.53
C PRO A 26 -9.26 1.26 5.37
N GLN A 27 -9.74 0.13 4.84
CA GLN A 27 -9.67 -1.17 5.50
C GLN A 27 -8.23 -1.69 5.64
N TYR A 28 -7.28 -1.17 4.85
CA TYR A 28 -5.86 -1.51 4.94
C TYR A 28 -5.12 -0.41 5.67
N ILE A 29 -4.98 -0.59 6.98
CA ILE A 29 -4.36 0.38 7.89
C ILE A 29 -2.87 0.05 8.02
N GLY A 30 -2.02 1.07 7.92
CA GLY A 30 -0.60 0.89 8.18
C GLY A 30 -0.30 0.77 9.67
N GLU A 31 0.51 -0.22 10.02
CA GLU A 31 1.02 -0.42 11.37
C GLU A 31 2.25 0.47 11.58
N LYS A 32 2.18 1.35 12.58
CA LYS A 32 3.34 2.14 13.01
C LYS A 32 4.21 1.26 13.91
N THR A 33 5.50 1.20 13.60
CA THR A 33 6.51 0.59 14.47
C THR A 33 7.11 1.67 15.37
N ASP A 34 7.64 1.29 16.54
CA ASP A 34 8.22 2.23 17.54
C ASP A 34 9.38 3.08 17.00
N THR A 35 9.97 2.73 15.85
CA THR A 35 11.26 3.27 15.37
C THR A 35 11.17 4.31 14.23
N HIS A 36 10.11 5.09 14.12
CA HIS A 36 9.86 5.99 12.97
C HIS A 36 9.67 5.26 11.62
N VAL A 37 9.40 3.97 11.70
CA VAL A 37 9.08 3.12 10.58
C VAL A 37 7.59 2.88 10.56
N VAL A 38 6.99 2.97 9.39
CA VAL A 38 5.58 2.62 9.18
C VAL A 38 5.51 1.52 8.14
N VAL A 39 4.88 0.42 8.53
CA VAL A 39 4.70 -0.77 7.69
C VAL A 39 3.25 -0.79 7.25
N ASN A 40 3.01 -0.60 5.96
CA ASN A 40 1.67 -0.75 5.42
C ASN A 40 1.49 -2.14 4.80
N ARG A 41 0.64 -2.96 5.42
CA ARG A 41 0.38 -4.35 5.02
C ARG A 41 -0.91 -4.44 4.22
N LEU A 42 -0.79 -4.85 2.97
CA LEU A 42 -1.91 -5.20 2.11
C LEU A 42 -2.03 -6.71 2.01
N GLU A 43 -3.18 -7.23 2.39
CA GLU A 43 -3.50 -8.65 2.30
C GLU A 43 -4.61 -8.91 1.28
N LEU A 44 -4.33 -9.79 0.33
CA LEU A 44 -5.29 -10.24 -0.67
C LEU A 44 -5.55 -11.75 -0.45
N PRO A 45 -6.59 -12.10 0.34
CA PRO A 45 -6.84 -13.49 0.70
C PRO A 45 -7.21 -14.35 -0.53
N HIS A 46 -8.09 -13.83 -1.38
CA HIS A 46 -8.61 -14.52 -2.55
C HIS A 46 -8.31 -13.74 -3.84
N VAL A 47 -7.13 -13.95 -4.40
CA VAL A 47 -6.77 -13.39 -5.71
C VAL A 47 -7.58 -14.10 -6.80
N ARG A 48 -8.31 -13.33 -7.61
CA ARG A 48 -9.17 -13.80 -8.69
C ARG A 48 -8.74 -13.14 -9.99
N ARG A 49 -9.10 -13.73 -11.13
CA ARG A 49 -8.78 -13.18 -12.47
C ARG A 49 -9.24 -11.73 -12.65
N LYS A 50 -10.33 -11.33 -11.97
CA LYS A 50 -10.83 -9.94 -11.93
C LYS A 50 -9.90 -8.93 -11.25
N HIS A 51 -8.90 -9.38 -10.49
CA HIS A 51 -7.89 -8.51 -9.87
C HIS A 51 -6.66 -8.32 -10.78
N LEU A 52 -6.66 -8.92 -11.99
CA LEU A 52 -5.61 -8.68 -12.97
C LEU A 52 -5.58 -7.19 -13.33
N ASN A 53 -4.39 -6.61 -13.40
CA ASN A 53 -4.17 -5.18 -13.65
C ASN A 53 -4.68 -4.24 -12.55
N THR A 54 -5.13 -4.76 -11.41
CA THR A 54 -5.41 -3.93 -10.25
C THR A 54 -4.13 -3.26 -9.78
N THR A 55 -4.21 -1.96 -9.58
CA THR A 55 -3.10 -1.12 -9.16
C THR A 55 -3.25 -0.76 -7.69
N PHE A 56 -2.27 -1.14 -6.89
CA PHE A 56 -2.18 -0.87 -5.47
C PHE A 56 -1.17 0.23 -5.22
N LYS A 57 -1.62 1.36 -4.68
CA LYS A 57 -0.78 2.51 -4.40
C LYS A 57 -0.80 2.82 -2.91
N CYS A 58 0.36 2.77 -2.26
CA CYS A 58 0.52 3.29 -0.91
C CYS A 58 0.91 4.75 -1.00
N ARG A 59 0.13 5.62 -0.35
CA ARG A 59 0.38 7.05 -0.23
C ARG A 59 0.76 7.36 1.22
N ALA A 60 1.88 8.05 1.40
CA ALA A 60 2.42 8.47 2.68
C ALA A 60 2.43 9.99 2.79
N SER A 61 1.79 10.53 3.82
CA SER A 61 1.71 11.97 4.09
C SER A 61 2.29 12.28 5.47
N ASN A 62 3.33 13.11 5.51
CA ASN A 62 4.00 13.54 6.74
C ASN A 62 3.44 14.87 7.27
N THR A 63 3.37 15.87 6.40
CA THR A 63 2.90 17.22 6.71
C THR A 63 2.27 17.81 5.45
N ASN A 64 1.39 18.81 5.61
CA ASN A 64 0.80 19.53 4.48
C ASN A 64 1.82 20.42 3.72
N LEU A 65 3.10 20.38 4.11
CA LEU A 65 4.19 21.21 3.56
C LEU A 65 4.92 20.54 2.40
N VAL A 66 4.81 19.21 2.27
CA VAL A 66 5.46 18.42 1.23
C VAL A 66 4.45 17.51 0.54
N SER A 67 4.60 17.33 -0.76
CA SER A 67 3.76 16.42 -1.52
C SER A 67 3.84 15.00 -0.95
N PRO A 68 2.72 14.27 -0.86
CA PRO A 68 2.71 12.90 -0.36
C PRO A 68 3.62 12.01 -1.21
N GLN A 69 4.38 11.12 -0.57
CA GLN A 69 5.14 10.11 -1.29
C GLN A 69 4.22 8.96 -1.70
N GLU A 70 4.40 8.46 -2.92
CA GLU A 70 3.59 7.37 -3.46
C GLU A 70 4.47 6.23 -3.95
N LYS A 71 4.08 5.00 -3.60
CA LYS A 71 4.66 3.76 -4.13
C LYS A 71 3.55 2.94 -4.72
N THR A 72 3.72 2.49 -5.96
CA THR A 72 2.70 1.79 -6.73
C THR A 72 3.18 0.41 -7.11
N VAL A 73 2.31 -0.58 -6.94
CA VAL A 73 2.49 -1.98 -7.31
C VAL A 73 1.30 -2.39 -8.16
N ARG A 74 1.55 -2.99 -9.32
CA ARG A 74 0.50 -3.53 -10.18
C ARG A 74 0.46 -5.04 -10.03
N LEU A 75 -0.75 -5.59 -9.88
CA LEU A 75 -0.92 -7.03 -9.82
C LEU A 75 -0.99 -7.61 -11.24
N GLU A 76 0.00 -8.44 -11.54
CA GLU A 76 0.04 -9.27 -12.73
C GLU A 76 -0.23 -10.72 -12.33
N LEU A 77 -1.13 -11.39 -13.06
CA LEU A 77 -1.44 -12.81 -12.85
C LEU A 77 -0.94 -13.58 -14.06
N ASN A 78 0.07 -14.41 -13.86
CA ASN A 78 0.46 -15.39 -14.86
C ASN A 78 -0.34 -16.68 -14.60
N CYS A 79 -1.28 -17.00 -15.48
CA CYS A 79 -1.90 -18.32 -15.50
C CYS A 79 -1.08 -19.18 -16.45
N GLU A 80 -0.14 -19.96 -15.93
CA GLU A 80 0.47 -21.05 -16.70
C GLU A 80 -0.52 -22.22 -16.76
N PHE A 81 -0.73 -22.74 -17.97
CA PHE A 81 -1.59 -23.89 -18.25
C PHE A 81 -0.77 -25.17 -18.32
#